data_AF-U4QDA4-F1
#
_entry.id   AF-U4QDA4-F1
#
_cell.length_a   1.000
_cell.length_b   1.000
_cell.length_c   1.000
_cell.angle_alpha   90.00
_cell.angle_beta   90.00
_cell.angle_gamma   90.00
#
_symmetry.space_group_name_H-M   'P 1'
#
loop_
_entity.id
_entity.type
_entity.pdbx_description
1 polymer ?
#
loop_
_entity_poly.entity_id
_entity_poly.type
_entity_poly.pdbx_seq_one_letter_code
_entity_poly.pdbx_strand_id
1 'polypeptide(L)'
;MFNARADLTTKDVDIMVKKIDNIYPKGSEVVMTLADKLREEGREALIKTAIKLLTKKFGSLPEEIRVRISKLDLVTLEVIIDGIFEYESLEDVKKYIN
;
A
#
# COMPACT_ATOMS: atom_id res chain seq x y z
N MET A 1 2.23 -28.64 -15.59
CA MET A 1 2.61 -27.26 -15.24
C MET A 1 1.36 -26.52 -14.81
N PHE A 2 1.19 -26.26 -13.51
CA PHE A 2 0.13 -25.40 -13.00
C PHE A 2 0.57 -23.94 -13.22
N ASN A 3 0.05 -23.29 -14.26
CA ASN A 3 0.27 -21.87 -14.49
C ASN A 3 -0.63 -21.07 -13.54
N ALA A 4 -0.15 -20.83 -12.31
CA ALA A 4 -0.81 -20.00 -11.31
C ALA A 4 -0.48 -18.50 -11.50
N ARG A 5 -0.62 -17.99 -12.73
CA ARG A 5 -0.82 -16.56 -12.99
C ARG A 5 -2.28 -16.34 -13.35
N ALA A 6 -3.16 -16.64 -12.42
CA ALA A 6 -4.40 -15.88 -12.33
C ALA A 6 -3.99 -14.66 -11.52
N ASP A 7 -3.86 -13.51 -12.17
CA ASP A 7 -3.66 -12.24 -11.49
C ASP A 7 -4.89 -12.01 -10.61
N LEU A 8 -4.82 -12.46 -9.35
CA LEU A 8 -5.84 -12.26 -8.34
C LEU A 8 -6.01 -10.74 -8.19
N THR A 9 -7.14 -10.22 -8.67
CA THR A 9 -7.46 -8.81 -8.48
C THR A 9 -8.02 -8.61 -7.08
N THR A 10 -7.97 -7.38 -6.57
CA THR A 10 -8.58 -7.04 -5.27
C THR A 10 -10.07 -7.39 -5.22
N LYS A 11 -10.76 -7.36 -6.36
CA LYS A 11 -12.16 -7.78 -6.50
C LYS A 11 -12.33 -9.29 -6.32
N ASP A 12 -11.39 -10.09 -6.81
CA ASP A 12 -11.42 -11.55 -6.65
C ASP A 12 -11.22 -11.94 -5.19
N VAL A 13 -10.35 -11.22 -4.46
CA VAL A 13 -10.16 -11.38 -3.02
C VAL A 13 -11.42 -11.00 -2.24
N ASP A 14 -12.06 -9.87 -2.58
CA ASP A 14 -13.30 -9.43 -1.93
C ASP A 14 -14.47 -10.41 -2.14
N ILE A 15 -14.57 -11.01 -3.34
CA ILE A 15 -15.56 -12.05 -3.64
C ILE A 15 -15.30 -13.32 -2.83
N MET A 16 -14.03 -13.74 -2.69
CA MET A 16 -13.66 -14.90 -1.90
C MET A 16 -13.98 -14.71 -0.41
N VAL A 17 -13.66 -13.53 0.15
CA VAL A 17 -13.99 -13.14 1.53
C VAL A 17 -15.50 -13.26 1.79
N LYS A 18 -16.32 -12.63 0.95
CA LYS A 18 -17.80 -12.66 1.07
C LYS A 18 -18.39 -14.06 0.98
N LYS A 19 -17.84 -14.93 0.13
CA LYS A 19 -18.30 -16.31 0.00
C LYS A 19 -17.98 -17.15 1.24
N ILE A 20 -16.83 -16.94 1.87
CA ILE A 20 -16.44 -17.69 3.07
C ILE A 20 -17.24 -17.23 4.30
N ASP A 21 -17.49 -15.92 4.45
CA ASP A 21 -18.30 -15.34 5.53
C ASP A 21 -19.71 -15.96 5.60
N ASN A 22 -20.33 -16.21 4.44
CA ASN A 22 -21.69 -16.75 4.37
C ASN A 22 -21.78 -18.26 4.73
N ILE A 23 -20.66 -18.98 4.73
CA ILE A 23 -20.63 -20.44 4.94
C ILE A 23 -20.22 -20.79 6.38
N TYR A 24 -19.40 -19.97 7.05
CA TYR A 24 -18.95 -20.22 8.43
C TYR A 24 -18.86 -18.92 9.27
N PRO A 25 -19.74 -18.72 10.27
CA PRO A 25 -19.72 -17.52 11.13
C PRO A 25 -18.43 -17.36 11.95
N LYS A 26 -17.81 -18.46 12.40
CA LYS A 26 -16.47 -18.47 13.01
C LYS A 26 -15.34 -18.22 12.01
N GLY A 27 -15.60 -18.46 10.71
CA GLY A 27 -14.69 -18.11 9.62
C GLY A 27 -14.58 -16.60 9.43
N SER A 28 -15.61 -15.83 9.79
CA SER A 28 -15.61 -14.37 9.64
C SER A 28 -14.52 -13.66 10.44
N GLU A 29 -14.21 -14.12 11.66
CA GLU A 29 -13.11 -13.57 12.46
C GLU A 29 -11.74 -13.87 11.81
N VAL A 30 -11.54 -15.11 11.33
CA VAL A 30 -10.30 -15.52 10.65
C VAL A 30 -10.14 -14.80 9.30
N VAL A 31 -11.24 -14.63 8.57
CA VAL A 31 -11.28 -13.94 7.27
C VAL A 31 -11.08 -12.43 7.44
N MET A 32 -11.69 -11.82 8.45
CA MET A 32 -11.46 -10.41 8.80
C MET A 32 -9.99 -10.20 9.17
N THR A 33 -9.43 -11.07 10.01
CA THR A 33 -8.01 -11.02 10.38
C THR A 33 -7.10 -11.15 9.14
N LEU A 34 -7.43 -12.05 8.22
CA LEU A 34 -6.65 -12.22 6.98
C LEU A 34 -6.77 -11.00 6.06
N ALA A 35 -7.97 -10.45 5.90
CA ALA A 35 -8.22 -9.25 5.10
C ALA A 35 -7.47 -8.03 5.67
N ASP A 36 -7.47 -7.87 7.00
CA ASP A 36 -6.75 -6.80 7.67
C ASP A 36 -5.24 -6.96 7.50
N LYS A 37 -4.72 -8.18 7.62
CA LYS A 37 -3.31 -8.46 7.34
C LYS A 37 -2.92 -8.16 5.89
N LEU A 38 -3.74 -8.53 4.92
CA LEU A 38 -3.50 -8.21 3.51
C LEU A 38 -3.51 -6.70 3.24
N ARG A 39 -4.41 -5.96 3.89
CA ARG A 39 -4.46 -4.49 3.82
C ARG A 39 -3.22 -3.86 4.44
N GLU A 40 -2.77 -4.35 5.58
CA GLU A 40 -1.57 -3.88 6.26
C GLU A 40 -0.30 -4.14 5.44
N GLU A 41 -0.14 -5.36 4.92
CA GLU A 41 0.98 -5.72 4.04
C GLU A 41 0.99 -4.90 2.75
N GLY A 42 -0.18 -4.67 2.14
CA GLY A 42 -0.34 -3.81 0.97
C GLY A 42 0.07 -2.36 1.26
N ARG A 43 -0.36 -1.82 2.40
CA ARG A 43 0.03 -0.47 2.85
C ARG A 43 1.53 -0.37 3.09
N GLU A 44 2.13 -1.35 3.76
CA GLU A 44 3.59 -1.38 3.97
C GLU A 44 4.37 -1.42 2.65
N ALA A 45 3.91 -2.21 1.68
CA ALA A 45 4.56 -2.31 0.37
C ALA A 45 4.52 -0.96 -0.36
N LEU A 46 3.41 -0.24 -0.26
CA LEU A 46 3.22 1.08 -0.86
C LEU A 46 4.16 2.13 -0.21
N ILE A 47 4.24 2.16 1.12
CA ILE A 47 5.18 3.01 1.88
C ILE A 47 6.63 2.73 1.47
N LYS A 48 7.04 1.45 1.46
CA LYS A 48 8.40 1.04 1.06
C LYS A 48 8.71 1.46 -0.37
N THR A 49 7.73 1.38 -1.26
CA THR A 49 7.86 1.79 -2.66
C THR A 49 8.05 3.30 -2.78
N ALA A 50 7.20 4.11 -2.14
CA ALA A 50 7.33 5.57 -2.12
C ALA A 50 8.71 6.01 -1.61
N ILE A 51 9.14 5.49 -0.45
CA ILE A 51 10.46 5.80 0.14
C ILE A 51 11.59 5.41 -0.82
N LYS A 52 11.53 4.23 -1.43
CA LYS A 52 12.56 3.74 -2.35
C LYS A 52 12.65 4.60 -3.62
N LEU A 53 11.52 4.98 -4.21
CA LEU A 53 11.49 5.81 -5.43
C LEU A 53 12.00 7.22 -5.14
N LEU A 54 11.53 7.83 -4.05
CA LEU A 54 12.01 9.13 -3.58
C LEU A 54 13.52 9.10 -3.28
N THR A 55 14.01 8.02 -2.65
CA THR A 55 15.45 7.85 -2.38
C THR A 55 16.26 7.75 -3.67
N LYS A 56 15.74 7.04 -4.67
CA LYS A 56 16.40 6.92 -5.99
C LYS A 56 16.47 8.26 -6.72
N LYS A 57 15.44 9.09 -6.59
CA LYS A 57 15.34 10.37 -7.29
C LYS A 57 16.14 11.49 -6.62
N PHE A 58 16.06 11.59 -5.30
CA PHE A 58 16.61 12.71 -4.53
C PHE A 58 17.84 12.35 -3.69
N GLY A 59 18.26 11.09 -3.67
CA GLY A 59 19.32 10.60 -2.79
C GLY A 59 18.80 10.25 -1.40
N SER A 60 19.66 10.29 -0.38
CA SER A 60 19.23 9.91 0.97
C SER A 60 18.13 10.82 1.49
N LEU A 61 17.00 10.22 1.90
CA LEU A 61 15.91 10.97 2.52
C LEU A 61 16.26 11.32 3.98
N PRO A 62 15.87 12.50 4.49
CA PRO A 62 15.85 12.75 5.92
C PRO A 62 14.94 11.77 6.67
N GLU A 63 15.30 11.39 7.89
CA GLU A 63 14.51 10.46 8.71
C GLU A 63 13.11 11.01 8.99
N GLU A 64 13.01 12.31 9.25
CA GLU A 64 11.72 12.98 9.45
C GLU A 64 10.77 12.77 8.27
N ILE A 65 11.27 12.86 7.03
CA ILE A 65 10.46 12.66 5.83
C ILE A 65 9.99 11.20 5.73
N ARG A 66 10.88 10.23 6.01
CA ARG A 66 10.50 8.80 6.03
C ARG A 66 9.39 8.51 7.05
N VAL A 67 9.51 9.06 8.25
CA VAL A 67 8.52 8.89 9.33
C VAL A 67 7.19 9.55 8.98
N ARG A 68 7.19 10.71 8.32
CA ARG A 68 5.94 11.34 7.89
C ARG A 68 5.27 10.55 6.77
N ILE A 69 6.04 10.04 5.79
CA ILE A 69 5.53 9.19 4.71
C ILE A 69 4.88 7.92 5.27
N SER A 70 5.48 7.27 6.28
CA SER A 70 4.91 6.05 6.85
C SER A 70 3.58 6.26 7.60
N LYS A 71 3.24 7.50 7.93
CA LYS A 71 1.99 7.89 8.59
C LYS A 71 0.91 8.38 7.63
N LEU A 72 1.22 8.56 6.35
CA LEU A 72 0.25 8.97 5.34
C LEU A 72 -0.83 7.91 5.13
N ASP A 73 -2.01 8.37 4.71
CA ASP A 73 -3.05 7.50 4.17
C ASP A 73 -2.67 6.97 2.78
N LEU A 74 -3.36 5.93 2.33
CA LEU A 74 -3.08 5.26 1.06
C LEU A 74 -3.23 6.19 -0.15
N VAL A 75 -4.24 7.06 -0.16
CA VAL A 75 -4.54 7.94 -1.30
C VAL A 75 -3.42 8.95 -1.46
N THR A 76 -2.96 9.56 -0.36
CA THR A 76 -1.84 10.51 -0.42
C THR A 76 -0.54 9.83 -0.85
N LEU A 77 -0.29 8.58 -0.44
CA LEU A 77 0.88 7.83 -0.90
C LEU A 77 0.82 7.52 -2.40
N GLU A 78 -0.36 7.16 -2.94
CA GLU A 78 -0.56 6.93 -4.37
C GLU A 78 -0.30 8.21 -5.16
N VAL A 79 -0.81 9.36 -4.71
CA VAL A 79 -0.53 10.67 -5.34
C VAL A 79 0.97 10.97 -5.39
N ILE A 80 1.71 10.68 -4.31
CA ILE A 80 3.16 10.88 -4.26
C ILE A 80 3.89 9.96 -5.25
N ILE A 81 3.43 8.71 -5.39
CA ILE A 81 4.03 7.74 -6.32
C ILE A 81 3.74 8.14 -7.77
N ASP A 82 2.51 8.55 -8.07
CA ASP A 82 2.09 8.93 -9.42
C ASP A 82 2.79 10.21 -9.90
N GLY A 83 2.97 11.19 -9.02
CA GLY A 83 3.66 12.46 -9.32
C GLY A 83 5.18 12.44 -9.15
N ILE A 84 5.78 11.26 -8.90
CA ILE A 84 7.19 11.15 -8.49
C ILE A 84 8.16 11.71 -9.54
N PHE A 85 7.83 11.61 -10.82
CA PHE A 85 8.72 12.03 -11.90
C PHE A 85 8.68 13.54 -12.12
N GLU A 86 7.59 14.18 -11.71
CA GLU A 86 7.25 15.59 -11.87
C GLU A 86 7.82 16.45 -10.73
N TYR A 87 8.11 15.87 -9.57
CA TYR A 87 8.70 16.60 -8.45
C TYR A 87 10.14 17.04 -8.78
N GLU A 88 10.47 18.29 -8.51
CA GLU A 88 11.81 18.84 -8.74
C GLU A 88 12.68 18.72 -7.48
N SER A 89 12.04 18.68 -6.31
CA SER A 89 12.72 18.70 -5.02
C SER A 89 11.92 17.97 -3.93
N LEU A 90 12.54 17.80 -2.75
CA LEU A 90 11.83 17.26 -1.59
C LEU A 90 10.77 18.23 -1.07
N GLU A 91 10.87 19.52 -1.38
CA GLU A 91 9.89 20.55 -1.05
C GLU A 91 8.53 20.29 -1.71
N ASP A 92 8.52 19.69 -2.92
CA ASP A 92 7.27 19.29 -3.58
C ASP A 92 6.58 18.16 -2.85
N VAL A 93 7.36 17.22 -2.31
CA VAL A 93 6.86 16.10 -1.51
C VAL A 93 6.37 16.61 -0.15
N LYS A 94 7.06 17.58 0.45
CA LYS A 94 6.70 18.20 1.74
C LYS A 94 5.29 18.77 1.76
N LYS A 95 4.75 19.19 0.60
CA LYS A 95 3.36 19.68 0.46
C LYS A 95 2.31 18.66 0.89
N TYR A 96 2.65 17.36 0.92
CA TYR A 96 1.75 16.26 1.28
C TYR A 96 1.97 15.70 2.69
N ILE A 97 3.08 16.07 3.34
CA ILE A 97 3.55 15.51 4.63
C ILE A 97 3.69 16.67 5.62
N ASN A 98 2.54 17.10 6.13
CA ASN A 98 2.37 18.21 7.08
C ASN A 98 3.32 18.13 8.28
#